data_AF-A0A117NB73-F1
#
_entry.id   AF-A0A117NB73-F1
#
_cell.length_a   1.000
_cell.length_b   1.000
_cell.length_c   1.000
_cell.angle_alpha   90.00
_cell.angle_beta   90.00
_cell.angle_gamma   90.00
#
_symmetry.space_group_name_H-M   'P 1'
#
loop_
_entity.id
_entity.type
_entity.pdbx_description
1 polymer ?
#
loop_
_entity_poly.entity_id
_entity_poly.type
_entity_poly.pdbx_seq_one_letter_code
_entity_poly.pdbx_strand_id
1 'polypeptide(L)'
;MDPAAAAVADSPESNTASSQMGSRPIGVFDSGVGGLTVARSIIDQLPNESILYVGDTAHGPYGPLPIAEVRANALGVMDELVDSGVKLLTIACNSASAAVLRDARERYTARYGIPVIEVIQPAVRRAVAATRTGRVGVIGTSATVGSRAYEDTFAAAPDLQITSVACPAFVPYVEAGITTGPELLAVAREYLAPLKAAGVDTVVLGCTHYPLLTGVISYVMGEDVTLVSSAEETAKDVYRALASRGLERADASAPSHNFIATGDAAQFEHLARRFLGPEVLSVRHVDHVAAQYPTGSLARITPEMIAAAQAGAGRPRISNFVGGPAGGGPLL
;
A
#
# COMPACT_ATOMS: atom_id res chain seq x y z
N MET A 1 17.40 -48.03 27.07
CA MET A 1 16.28 -48.13 26.12
C MET A 1 15.19 -47.21 26.63
N ASP A 2 15.06 -46.04 26.01
CA ASP A 2 14.00 -45.08 26.29
C ASP A 2 13.61 -44.43 24.95
N PRO A 3 12.41 -44.70 24.40
CA PRO A 3 11.97 -44.13 23.13
C PRO A 3 10.90 -43.06 23.38
N ALA A 4 11.29 -41.79 23.36
CA ALA A 4 10.35 -40.68 23.25
C ALA A 4 11.01 -39.45 22.62
N ALA A 5 11.38 -39.59 21.34
CA ALA A 5 11.58 -38.45 20.44
C ALA A 5 10.60 -38.61 19.28
N ALA A 6 9.34 -38.22 19.50
CA ALA A 6 8.38 -38.07 18.42
C ALA A 6 8.71 -36.77 17.68
N ALA A 7 9.44 -36.91 16.58
CA ALA A 7 9.52 -35.87 15.56
C ALA A 7 8.11 -35.60 15.05
N VAL A 8 7.65 -34.35 15.17
CA VAL A 8 6.46 -33.87 14.47
C VAL A 8 6.84 -33.83 12.99
N ALA A 9 6.50 -34.90 12.27
CA ALA A 9 6.65 -34.95 10.83
C ALA A 9 5.65 -33.98 10.20
N ASP A 10 6.17 -32.96 9.53
CA ASP A 10 5.41 -32.04 8.69
C ASP A 10 4.74 -32.84 7.56
N SER A 11 3.41 -32.76 7.46
CA SER A 11 2.65 -33.57 6.52
C SER A 11 2.86 -33.08 5.07
N PRO A 12 2.94 -33.97 4.06
CA PRO A 12 3.22 -33.57 2.68
C PRO A 12 2.16 -32.61 2.06
N GLU A 13 0.96 -32.54 2.65
CA GLU A 13 -0.11 -31.61 2.27
C GLU A 13 0.15 -30.16 2.75
N SER A 14 0.81 -29.95 3.90
CA SER A 14 1.17 -28.61 4.38
C SER A 14 2.24 -27.98 3.49
N ASN A 15 3.20 -28.80 3.05
CA ASN A 15 4.35 -28.36 2.27
C ASN A 15 3.97 -28.03 0.81
N THR A 16 2.99 -28.75 0.24
CA THR A 16 2.47 -28.45 -1.11
C THR A 16 1.60 -27.19 -1.13
N ALA A 17 0.70 -27.00 -0.17
CA ALA A 17 -0.10 -25.77 -0.07
C ALA A 17 0.76 -24.52 0.20
N SER A 18 1.78 -24.64 1.05
CA SER A 18 2.77 -23.58 1.29
C SER A 18 3.57 -23.25 0.02
N SER A 19 4.03 -24.28 -0.71
CA SER A 19 4.75 -24.11 -1.99
C SER A 19 3.90 -23.44 -3.08
N GLN A 20 2.58 -23.70 -3.10
CA GLN A 20 1.65 -23.11 -4.05
C GLN A 20 1.25 -21.67 -3.69
N MET A 21 1.24 -21.31 -2.40
CA MET A 21 1.08 -19.90 -1.98
C MET A 21 2.36 -19.08 -2.21
N GLY A 22 3.54 -19.67 -1.97
CA GLY A 22 4.82 -19.01 -2.20
C GLY A 22 5.09 -18.64 -3.66
N SER A 23 4.50 -19.36 -4.63
CA SER A 23 4.64 -19.06 -6.06
C SER A 23 3.73 -17.94 -6.57
N ARG A 24 2.71 -17.51 -5.80
CA ARG A 24 1.81 -16.40 -6.15
C ARG A 24 2.56 -15.06 -6.12
N PRO A 25 2.17 -14.08 -6.95
CA PRO A 25 2.86 -12.80 -7.00
C PRO A 25 2.58 -11.93 -5.76
N ILE A 26 3.48 -10.98 -5.51
CA ILE A 26 3.23 -9.84 -4.63
C ILE A 26 2.39 -8.83 -5.42
N GLY A 27 1.24 -8.46 -4.87
CA GLY A 27 0.41 -7.39 -5.40
C GLY A 27 0.96 -6.03 -5.00
N VAL A 28 1.13 -5.12 -5.95
CA VAL A 28 1.51 -3.73 -5.68
C VAL A 28 0.47 -2.81 -6.30
N PHE A 29 -0.16 -1.98 -5.48
CA PHE A 29 -1.19 -1.04 -5.92
C PHE A 29 -0.73 0.41 -5.75
N ASP A 30 -0.95 1.24 -6.76
CA ASP A 30 -0.75 2.69 -6.72
C ASP A 30 -1.86 3.44 -7.48
N SER A 31 -1.99 4.75 -7.25
CA SER A 31 -2.91 5.59 -8.01
C SER A 31 -2.46 5.84 -9.46
N GLY A 32 -1.25 5.44 -9.84
CA GLY A 32 -0.71 5.66 -11.16
C GLY A 32 0.68 5.05 -11.34
N VAL A 33 1.62 5.84 -11.86
CA VAL A 33 2.98 5.39 -12.19
C VAL A 33 3.98 5.56 -11.06
N GLY A 34 3.72 6.46 -10.11
CA GLY A 34 4.70 6.80 -9.07
C GLY A 34 5.09 5.60 -8.21
N GLY A 35 4.14 4.71 -7.91
CA GLY A 35 4.35 3.49 -7.11
C GLY A 35 5.36 2.52 -7.70
N LEU A 36 5.78 2.70 -8.95
CA LEU A 36 6.88 1.95 -9.55
C LEU A 36 8.20 2.14 -8.80
N THR A 37 8.39 3.22 -8.05
CA THR A 37 9.53 3.38 -7.13
C THR A 37 9.53 2.33 -6.01
N VAL A 38 8.35 2.02 -5.47
CA VAL A 38 8.16 0.97 -4.47
C VAL A 38 8.32 -0.41 -5.11
N ALA A 39 7.72 -0.63 -6.29
CA ALA A 39 7.88 -1.89 -7.02
C ALA A 39 9.35 -2.18 -7.35
N ARG A 40 10.10 -1.17 -7.81
CA ARG A 40 11.55 -1.29 -8.06
C ARG A 40 12.30 -1.68 -6.78
N SER A 41 12.02 -0.99 -5.67
CA SER A 41 12.67 -1.28 -4.39
C SER A 41 12.39 -2.70 -3.89
N ILE A 42 11.18 -3.22 -4.14
CA ILE A 42 10.82 -4.60 -3.84
C ILE A 42 11.63 -5.55 -4.74
N ILE A 43 11.65 -5.34 -6.05
CA ILE A 43 12.39 -6.17 -7.02
C ILE A 43 13.89 -6.21 -6.66
N ASP A 44 14.49 -5.08 -6.31
CA ASP A 44 15.90 -4.99 -5.94
C ASP A 44 16.25 -5.78 -4.68
N GLN A 45 15.35 -5.82 -3.69
CA GLN A 45 15.58 -6.56 -2.43
C GLN A 45 15.11 -8.02 -2.49
N LEU A 46 14.17 -8.34 -3.37
CA LEU A 46 13.51 -9.63 -3.51
C LEU A 46 13.53 -10.08 -4.99
N PRO A 47 14.71 -10.34 -5.58
CA PRO A 47 14.85 -10.56 -7.02
C PRO A 47 14.20 -11.86 -7.52
N ASN A 48 13.84 -12.77 -6.62
CA ASN A 48 13.18 -14.04 -6.98
C ASN A 48 11.65 -13.93 -6.99
N GLU A 49 11.09 -12.78 -6.60
CA GLU A 49 9.65 -12.61 -6.42
C GLU A 49 8.95 -12.12 -7.69
N SER A 50 7.78 -12.72 -7.96
CA SER A 50 6.89 -12.27 -9.03
C SER A 50 6.07 -11.07 -8.55
N ILE A 51 5.86 -10.09 -9.42
CA ILE A 51 5.14 -8.85 -9.12
C ILE A 51 3.89 -8.76 -10.02
N LEU A 52 2.76 -8.40 -9.41
CA LEU A 52 1.57 -7.95 -10.09
C LEU A 52 1.30 -6.50 -9.66
N TYR A 53 1.68 -5.56 -10.51
CA TYR A 53 1.51 -4.13 -10.28
C TYR A 53 0.23 -3.64 -10.95
N VAL A 54 -0.57 -2.85 -10.23
CA VAL A 54 -1.75 -2.15 -10.77
C VAL A 54 -1.66 -0.67 -10.44
N GLY A 55 -1.63 0.16 -11.48
CA GLY A 55 -1.74 1.61 -11.39
C GLY A 55 -3.13 2.08 -11.81
N ASP A 56 -3.84 2.77 -10.91
CA ASP A 56 -5.18 3.28 -11.19
C ASP A 56 -5.20 4.59 -12.00
N THR A 57 -4.57 4.57 -13.18
CA THR A 57 -4.43 5.78 -14.02
C THR A 57 -5.75 6.33 -14.56
N ALA A 58 -6.84 5.56 -14.54
CA ALA A 58 -8.17 6.05 -14.93
C ALA A 58 -8.77 7.04 -13.90
N HIS A 59 -8.43 6.89 -12.61
CA HIS A 59 -8.95 7.74 -11.53
C HIS A 59 -7.86 8.53 -10.80
N GLY A 60 -6.59 8.34 -11.16
CA GLY A 60 -5.47 9.14 -10.68
C GLY A 60 -5.45 10.56 -11.29
N PRO A 61 -4.68 11.49 -10.70
CA PRO A 61 -3.91 11.34 -9.47
C PRO A 61 -4.80 11.45 -8.21
N TYR A 62 -4.51 10.67 -7.17
CA TYR A 62 -5.28 10.71 -5.91
C TYR A 62 -4.95 11.91 -5.02
N GLY A 63 -3.80 12.56 -5.24
CA GLY A 63 -3.32 13.66 -4.40
C GLY A 63 -4.30 14.83 -4.16
N PRO A 64 -5.04 15.30 -5.18
CA PRO A 64 -6.04 16.37 -5.01
C PRO A 64 -7.45 15.86 -4.60
N LEU A 65 -7.71 14.56 -4.63
CA LEU A 65 -9.05 14.02 -4.41
C LEU A 65 -9.46 14.02 -2.92
N PRO A 66 -10.77 14.10 -2.61
CA PRO A 66 -11.26 13.88 -1.26
C PRO A 66 -10.94 12.47 -0.74
N ILE A 67 -10.63 12.33 0.55
CA ILE A 67 -10.27 11.04 1.17
C ILE A 67 -11.32 9.94 0.97
N ALA A 68 -12.61 10.30 0.94
CA ALA A 68 -13.68 9.33 0.68
C ALA A 68 -13.61 8.75 -0.74
N GLU A 69 -13.27 9.57 -1.73
CA GLU A 69 -13.11 9.14 -3.13
C GLU A 69 -11.83 8.33 -3.31
N VAL A 70 -10.72 8.78 -2.73
CA VAL A 70 -9.46 8.00 -2.67
C VAL A 70 -9.71 6.62 -2.06
N ARG A 71 -10.48 6.53 -0.98
CA ARG A 71 -10.83 5.27 -0.33
C ARG A 71 -11.64 4.36 -1.27
N ALA A 72 -12.66 4.89 -1.91
CA ALA A 72 -13.53 4.12 -2.80
C ALA A 72 -12.74 3.54 -3.99
N ASN A 73 -11.96 4.38 -4.67
CA ASN A 73 -11.16 3.97 -5.83
C ASN A 73 -10.09 2.95 -5.43
N ALA A 74 -9.34 3.22 -4.35
CA ALA A 74 -8.31 2.32 -3.86
C ALA A 74 -8.85 0.95 -3.44
N LEU A 75 -9.98 0.89 -2.72
CA LEU A 75 -10.57 -0.37 -2.30
C LEU A 75 -11.06 -1.19 -3.50
N GLY A 76 -11.66 -0.54 -4.51
CA GLY A 76 -12.10 -1.22 -5.74
C GLY A 76 -10.95 -1.93 -6.46
N VAL A 77 -9.82 -1.25 -6.64
CA VAL A 77 -8.66 -1.85 -7.33
C VAL A 77 -7.98 -2.92 -6.45
N MET A 78 -7.86 -2.69 -5.14
CA MET A 78 -7.29 -3.68 -4.23
C MET A 78 -8.13 -4.96 -4.16
N ASP A 79 -9.47 -4.85 -4.25
CA ASP A 79 -10.35 -6.01 -4.34
C ASP A 79 -10.03 -6.87 -5.55
N GLU A 80 -9.89 -6.26 -6.72
CA GLU A 80 -9.54 -6.99 -7.94
C GLU A 80 -8.15 -7.61 -7.84
N LEU A 81 -7.18 -6.88 -7.28
CA LEU A 81 -5.81 -7.38 -7.10
C LEU A 81 -5.75 -8.58 -6.14
N VAL A 82 -6.54 -8.56 -5.07
CA VAL A 82 -6.67 -9.70 -4.16
C VAL A 82 -7.38 -10.87 -4.83
N ASP A 83 -8.44 -10.63 -5.60
CA ASP A 83 -9.15 -11.66 -6.37
C ASP A 83 -8.26 -12.28 -7.47
N SER A 84 -7.25 -11.53 -7.93
CA SER A 84 -6.18 -12.03 -8.82
C SER A 84 -5.17 -12.96 -8.14
N GLY A 85 -5.28 -13.16 -6.83
CA GLY A 85 -4.58 -14.19 -6.11
C GLY A 85 -3.15 -13.85 -5.74
N VAL A 86 -2.95 -12.64 -5.22
CA VAL A 86 -1.66 -12.23 -4.65
C VAL A 86 -1.43 -12.87 -3.29
N LYS A 87 -0.17 -13.19 -2.95
CA LYS A 87 0.18 -13.71 -1.61
C LYS A 87 0.37 -12.63 -0.55
N LEU A 88 0.64 -11.40 -0.99
CA LEU A 88 0.86 -10.22 -0.16
C LEU A 88 0.37 -9.01 -0.96
N LEU A 89 -0.28 -8.07 -0.29
CA LEU A 89 -0.73 -6.81 -0.88
C LEU A 89 0.13 -5.65 -0.35
N THR A 90 0.72 -4.89 -1.27
CA THR A 90 1.47 -3.66 -0.99
C THR A 90 0.70 -2.46 -1.51
N ILE A 91 0.35 -1.54 -0.61
CA ILE A 91 -0.24 -0.23 -0.94
C ILE A 91 0.91 0.76 -1.12
N ALA A 92 1.35 0.97 -2.36
CA ALA A 92 2.46 1.85 -2.70
C ALA A 92 2.07 3.34 -2.63
N CYS A 93 0.81 3.69 -2.92
CA CYS A 93 0.37 5.09 -2.90
C CYS A 93 0.24 5.62 -1.46
N ASN A 94 0.98 6.68 -1.10
CA ASN A 94 0.84 7.32 0.23
C ASN A 94 -0.57 7.88 0.45
N SER A 95 -1.19 8.48 -0.58
CA SER A 95 -2.57 8.98 -0.47
C SER A 95 -3.56 7.85 -0.21
N ALA A 96 -3.40 6.71 -0.90
CA ALA A 96 -4.27 5.56 -0.68
C ALA A 96 -4.03 4.96 0.71
N SER A 97 -2.77 4.77 1.12
CA SER A 97 -2.45 4.24 2.46
C SER A 97 -3.10 5.09 3.56
N ALA A 98 -2.97 6.41 3.46
CA ALA A 98 -3.58 7.36 4.36
C ALA A 98 -5.11 7.21 4.45
N ALA A 99 -5.76 6.81 3.37
CA ALA A 99 -7.22 6.67 3.31
C ALA A 99 -7.73 5.29 3.78
N VAL A 100 -6.98 4.20 3.54
CA VAL A 100 -7.53 2.83 3.53
C VAL A 100 -6.83 1.81 4.43
N LEU A 101 -5.72 2.13 5.10
CA LEU A 101 -4.92 1.11 5.81
C LEU A 101 -5.74 0.23 6.79
N ARG A 102 -6.61 0.86 7.60
CA ARG A 102 -7.45 0.12 8.56
C ARG A 102 -8.45 -0.79 7.84
N ASP A 103 -9.15 -0.24 6.84
CA ASP A 103 -10.11 -0.98 6.02
C ASP A 103 -9.45 -2.17 5.31
N ALA A 104 -8.26 -1.96 4.73
CA ALA A 104 -7.51 -2.98 4.02
C ALA A 104 -7.03 -4.12 4.93
N ARG A 105 -6.56 -3.82 6.14
CA ARG A 105 -6.16 -4.86 7.11
C ARG A 105 -7.34 -5.67 7.60
N GLU A 106 -8.45 -5.04 7.91
CA GLU A 106 -9.68 -5.75 8.30
C GLU A 106 -10.19 -6.63 7.15
N ARG A 107 -10.24 -6.06 5.94
CA ARG A 107 -10.79 -6.73 4.76
C ARG A 107 -9.90 -7.84 4.21
N TYR A 108 -8.59 -7.66 4.17
CA TYR A 108 -7.67 -8.59 3.49
C TYR A 108 -6.86 -9.44 4.46
N THR A 109 -6.28 -8.83 5.50
CA THR A 109 -5.47 -9.56 6.47
C THR A 109 -6.33 -10.37 7.43
N ALA A 110 -7.32 -9.77 8.09
CA ALA A 110 -8.13 -10.49 9.07
C ALA A 110 -9.05 -11.54 8.43
N ARG A 111 -9.61 -11.23 7.25
CA ARG A 111 -10.57 -12.13 6.57
C ARG A 111 -9.91 -13.19 5.71
N TYR A 112 -8.85 -12.87 4.96
CA TYR A 112 -8.24 -13.77 3.98
C TYR A 112 -6.81 -14.18 4.33
N GLY A 113 -6.25 -13.70 5.44
CA GLY A 113 -4.88 -14.01 5.85
C GLY A 113 -3.79 -13.33 5.01
N ILE A 114 -4.17 -12.49 4.04
CA ILE A 114 -3.24 -11.82 3.13
C ILE A 114 -2.57 -10.65 3.85
N PRO A 115 -1.23 -10.65 4.04
CA PRO A 115 -0.54 -9.53 4.66
C PRO A 115 -0.72 -8.25 3.82
N VAL A 116 -1.07 -7.15 4.49
CA VAL A 116 -1.14 -5.82 3.89
C VAL A 116 0.01 -4.98 4.41
N ILE A 117 0.91 -4.60 3.51
CA ILE A 117 2.03 -3.68 3.76
C ILE A 117 1.73 -2.35 3.05
N GLU A 118 2.13 -1.25 3.67
CA GLU A 118 1.90 0.10 3.13
C GLU A 118 3.08 1.01 3.43
N VAL A 119 3.06 2.23 2.88
CA VAL A 119 4.25 3.10 2.77
C VAL A 119 4.47 4.11 3.91
N ILE A 120 3.48 4.33 4.78
CA ILE A 120 3.51 5.30 5.89
C ILE A 120 4.23 4.72 7.10
N GLN A 121 3.79 3.58 7.66
CA GLN A 121 4.36 3.02 8.89
C GLN A 121 5.84 2.67 8.77
N PRO A 122 6.34 2.07 7.67
CA PRO A 122 7.77 1.82 7.52
C PRO A 122 8.59 3.12 7.53
N ALA A 123 8.12 4.14 6.81
CA ALA A 123 8.77 5.45 6.76
C ALA A 123 8.77 6.14 8.13
N VAL A 124 7.67 6.07 8.87
CA VAL A 124 7.55 6.63 10.23
C VAL A 124 8.56 5.97 11.17
N ARG A 125 8.63 4.63 11.19
CA ARG A 125 9.61 3.92 12.05
C ARG A 125 11.04 4.31 11.71
N ARG A 126 11.36 4.46 10.41
CA ARG A 126 12.69 4.92 9.98
C ARG A 126 12.96 6.36 10.40
N ALA A 127 11.99 7.25 10.29
CA ALA A 127 12.14 8.66 10.68
C ALA A 127 12.38 8.80 12.20
N VAL A 128 11.62 8.06 13.02
CA VAL A 128 11.79 8.01 14.48
C VAL A 128 13.21 7.54 14.84
N ALA A 129 13.74 6.54 14.15
CA ALA A 129 15.08 6.03 14.40
C ALA A 129 16.21 6.94 13.88
N ALA A 130 15.93 7.79 12.89
CA ALA A 130 16.94 8.62 12.22
C ALA A 130 17.09 10.02 12.84
N THR A 131 16.02 10.58 13.42
CA THR A 131 16.05 11.93 13.99
C THR A 131 16.95 11.99 15.23
N ARG A 132 17.73 13.07 15.33
CA ARG A 132 18.64 13.37 16.45
C ARG A 132 18.04 14.43 17.37
N THR A 133 17.24 15.32 16.81
CA THR A 133 16.62 16.47 17.48
C THR A 133 15.16 16.22 17.87
N GLY A 134 14.56 15.14 17.38
CA GLY A 134 13.14 14.86 17.54
C GLY A 134 12.24 15.69 16.62
N ARG A 135 12.81 16.40 15.63
CA ARG A 135 12.07 17.28 14.71
C ARG A 135 12.00 16.66 13.32
N VAL A 136 10.81 16.21 12.96
CA VAL A 136 10.55 15.46 11.73
C VAL A 136 9.63 16.25 10.80
N GLY A 137 10.04 16.37 9.56
CA GLY A 137 9.23 16.93 8.48
C GLY A 137 8.56 15.82 7.69
N VAL A 138 7.34 16.07 7.22
CA VAL A 138 6.65 15.20 6.26
C VAL A 138 6.24 16.05 5.07
N ILE A 139 6.65 15.64 3.88
CA ILE A 139 6.14 16.24 2.65
C ILE A 139 5.25 15.22 1.92
N GLY A 140 4.13 15.66 1.39
CA GLY A 140 3.19 14.77 0.71
C GLY A 140 2.21 15.49 -0.20
N THR A 141 1.26 14.73 -0.75
CA THR A 141 0.14 15.31 -1.49
C THR A 141 -0.83 16.02 -0.53
N SER A 142 -1.75 16.83 -1.09
CA SER A 142 -2.81 17.46 -0.30
C SER A 142 -3.69 16.44 0.43
N ALA A 143 -4.04 15.32 -0.20
CA ALA A 143 -4.76 14.21 0.42
C ALA A 143 -3.95 13.58 1.57
N THR A 144 -2.68 13.26 1.35
CA THR A 144 -1.82 12.66 2.39
C THR A 144 -1.70 13.58 3.60
N VAL A 145 -1.35 14.84 3.41
CA VAL A 145 -1.17 15.80 4.52
C VAL A 145 -2.51 16.14 5.18
N GLY A 146 -3.56 16.35 4.39
CA GLY A 146 -4.90 16.65 4.90
C GLY A 146 -5.53 15.50 5.70
N SER A 147 -5.14 14.25 5.43
CA SER A 147 -5.62 13.07 6.16
C SER A 147 -5.12 12.99 7.60
N ARG A 148 -3.99 13.65 7.90
CA ARG A 148 -3.25 13.53 9.17
C ARG A 148 -2.74 12.11 9.50
N ALA A 149 -2.68 11.21 8.51
CA ALA A 149 -2.29 9.83 8.73
C ALA A 149 -0.85 9.67 9.26
N TYR A 150 0.07 10.55 8.85
CA TYR A 150 1.44 10.54 9.39
C TYR A 150 1.45 10.97 10.86
N GLU A 151 0.76 12.05 11.21
CA GLU A 151 0.62 12.56 12.57
C GLU A 151 0.03 11.50 13.51
N ASP A 152 -1.05 10.83 13.08
CA ASP A 152 -1.67 9.74 13.82
C ASP A 152 -0.71 8.56 14.03
N THR A 153 0.14 8.27 13.03
CA THR A 153 1.14 7.19 13.12
C THR A 153 2.32 7.59 14.01
N PHE A 154 2.74 8.86 13.99
CA PHE A 154 3.76 9.41 14.89
C PHE A 154 3.29 9.55 16.33
N ALA A 155 1.98 9.50 16.61
CA ALA A 155 1.43 9.64 17.97
C ALA A 155 1.97 8.60 18.97
N ALA A 156 2.53 7.49 18.49
CA ALA A 156 3.24 6.51 19.32
C ALA A 156 4.60 6.99 19.86
N ALA A 157 5.11 8.12 19.36
CA ALA A 157 6.34 8.78 19.79
C ALA A 157 6.05 10.25 20.16
N PRO A 158 5.44 10.49 21.34
CA PRO A 158 4.86 11.79 21.71
C PRO A 158 5.89 12.92 21.86
N ASP A 159 7.17 12.57 22.03
CA ASP A 159 8.26 13.56 22.16
C ASP A 159 8.68 14.17 20.81
N LEU A 160 8.16 13.66 19.68
CA LEU A 160 8.48 14.17 18.36
C LEU A 160 7.65 15.40 17.98
N GLN A 161 8.30 16.35 17.33
CA GLN A 161 7.67 17.52 16.72
C GLN A 161 7.55 17.28 15.22
N ILE A 162 6.31 17.16 14.74
CA ILE A 162 6.01 16.86 13.34
C ILE A 162 5.59 18.14 12.60
N THR A 163 6.24 18.43 11.47
CA THR A 163 5.86 19.52 10.56
C THR A 163 5.50 18.95 9.19
N SER A 164 4.22 18.99 8.83
CA SER A 164 3.72 18.46 7.56
C SER A 164 3.46 19.56 6.55
N VAL A 165 3.92 19.39 5.31
CA VAL A 165 3.68 20.32 4.20
C VAL A 165 3.20 19.60 2.95
N ALA A 166 2.09 20.07 2.38
CA ALA A 166 1.61 19.59 1.09
C ALA A 166 2.40 20.24 -0.05
N CYS A 167 2.91 19.40 -0.97
CA CYS A 167 3.71 19.83 -2.13
C CYS A 167 3.02 19.41 -3.45
N PRO A 168 1.84 19.95 -3.78
CA PRO A 168 1.04 19.47 -4.91
C PRO A 168 1.74 19.63 -6.26
N ALA A 169 2.57 20.66 -6.44
CA ALA A 169 3.27 20.90 -7.72
C ALA A 169 4.41 19.90 -8.01
N PHE A 170 4.91 19.17 -7.00
CA PHE A 170 6.02 18.21 -7.22
C PHE A 170 5.64 17.05 -8.12
N VAL A 171 4.41 16.54 -8.05
CA VAL A 171 3.98 15.41 -8.89
C VAL A 171 3.99 15.78 -10.39
N PRO A 172 3.35 16.88 -10.84
CA PRO A 172 3.45 17.32 -12.23
C PRO A 172 4.88 17.52 -12.74
N TYR A 173 5.79 18.07 -11.92
CA TYR A 173 7.19 18.21 -12.33
C TYR A 173 7.85 16.85 -12.58
N VAL A 174 7.64 15.87 -11.70
CA VAL A 174 8.21 14.53 -11.85
C VAL A 174 7.65 13.82 -13.08
N GLU A 175 6.33 13.88 -13.30
CA GLU A 175 5.68 13.27 -14.46
C GLU A 175 6.08 13.94 -15.79
N ALA A 176 6.25 15.27 -15.80
CA ALA A 176 6.80 16.01 -16.94
C ALA A 176 8.31 15.79 -17.13
N GLY A 177 8.95 15.12 -16.18
CA GLY A 177 10.34 14.78 -16.26
C GLY A 177 11.33 15.88 -15.90
N ILE A 178 10.85 16.87 -15.18
CA ILE A 178 11.61 18.02 -14.71
C ILE A 178 12.03 17.73 -13.27
N THR A 179 13.30 17.39 -13.07
CA THR A 179 13.86 17.03 -11.75
C THR A 179 14.95 17.99 -11.30
N THR A 180 15.28 18.97 -12.14
CA THR A 180 16.29 20.02 -11.91
C THR A 180 15.83 21.32 -12.58
N GLY A 181 16.51 22.42 -12.29
CA GLY A 181 16.26 23.73 -12.92
C GLY A 181 15.74 24.80 -11.95
N PRO A 182 15.78 26.08 -12.37
CA PRO A 182 15.50 27.21 -11.49
C PRO A 182 14.05 27.28 -11.01
N GLU A 183 13.08 26.89 -11.85
CA GLU A 183 11.66 26.90 -11.50
C GLU A 183 11.34 25.89 -10.40
N LEU A 184 11.74 24.63 -10.60
CA LEU A 184 11.56 23.58 -9.61
C LEU A 184 12.28 23.92 -8.30
N LEU A 185 13.48 24.51 -8.38
CA LEU A 185 14.22 24.95 -7.20
C LEU A 185 13.47 26.05 -6.44
N ALA A 186 12.83 27.00 -7.12
CA ALA A 186 12.03 28.04 -6.49
C ALA A 186 10.82 27.43 -5.76
N VAL A 187 10.09 26.53 -6.42
CA VAL A 187 8.95 25.80 -5.83
C VAL A 187 9.39 24.97 -4.63
N ALA A 188 10.52 24.28 -4.72
CA ALA A 188 11.07 23.50 -3.61
C ALA A 188 11.46 24.40 -2.42
N ARG A 189 12.06 25.58 -2.66
CA ARG A 189 12.37 26.54 -1.60
C ARG A 189 11.13 27.04 -0.88
N GLU A 190 10.06 27.31 -1.62
CA GLU A 190 8.78 27.74 -1.05
C GLU A 190 8.18 26.65 -0.15
N TYR A 191 7.99 25.43 -0.66
CA TYR A 191 7.38 24.35 0.11
C TYR A 191 8.24 23.88 1.29
N LEU A 192 9.56 23.94 1.18
CA LEU A 192 10.45 23.46 2.23
C LEU A 192 10.80 24.54 3.28
N ALA A 193 10.45 25.81 3.04
CA ALA A 193 10.71 26.89 3.98
C ALA A 193 10.12 26.65 5.40
N PRO A 194 8.88 26.13 5.56
CA PRO A 194 8.35 25.82 6.89
C PRO A 194 9.14 24.75 7.63
N LEU A 195 9.63 23.71 6.92
CA LEU A 195 10.45 22.64 7.51
C LEU A 195 11.80 23.19 7.98
N LYS A 196 12.41 24.09 7.20
CA LYS A 196 13.64 24.77 7.60
C LYS A 196 13.44 25.68 8.81
N ALA A 197 12.35 26.44 8.83
CA ALA A 197 12.01 27.31 9.96
C ALA A 197 11.75 26.51 11.25
N ALA A 198 11.15 25.32 11.14
CA ALA A 198 10.97 24.39 12.25
C ALA A 198 12.27 23.71 12.70
N GLY A 199 13.37 23.84 11.95
CA GLY A 199 14.65 23.20 12.26
C GLY A 199 14.58 21.68 12.21
N VAL A 200 13.84 21.14 11.24
CA VAL A 200 13.72 19.70 10.98
C VAL A 200 15.08 19.11 10.60
N ASP A 201 15.43 17.96 11.18
CA ASP A 201 16.64 17.20 10.82
C ASP A 201 16.38 15.92 10.01
N THR A 202 15.11 15.55 9.86
CA THR A 202 14.67 14.32 9.18
C THR A 202 13.41 14.61 8.38
N VAL A 203 13.39 14.34 7.08
CA VAL A 203 12.23 14.58 6.22
C VAL A 203 11.76 13.27 5.58
N VAL A 204 10.49 12.94 5.81
CA VAL A 204 9.81 11.83 5.14
C VAL A 204 9.34 12.26 3.76
N LEU A 205 9.75 11.51 2.74
CA LEU A 205 9.27 11.63 1.36
C LEU A 205 7.93 10.89 1.24
N GLY A 206 6.86 11.54 1.70
CA GLY A 206 5.50 11.00 1.82
C GLY A 206 4.68 10.98 0.52
N CYS A 207 5.35 10.77 -0.61
CA CYS A 207 4.75 10.54 -1.92
C CYS A 207 5.68 9.67 -2.77
N THR A 208 5.09 8.77 -3.56
CA THR A 208 5.80 7.83 -4.44
C THR A 208 6.68 8.50 -5.50
N HIS A 209 6.41 9.77 -5.85
CA HIS A 209 7.17 10.54 -6.83
C HIS A 209 8.44 11.18 -6.25
N TYR A 210 8.46 11.46 -4.95
CA TYR A 210 9.47 12.31 -4.33
C TYR A 210 10.89 11.71 -4.25
N PRO A 211 11.10 10.38 -4.30
CA PRO A 211 12.45 9.83 -4.48
C PRO A 211 13.18 10.39 -5.71
N LEU A 212 12.46 10.74 -6.79
CA LEU A 212 13.05 11.36 -7.98
C LEU A 212 13.43 12.84 -7.79
N LEU A 213 12.99 13.46 -6.69
CA LEU A 213 13.32 14.84 -6.31
C LEU A 213 14.34 14.91 -5.17
N THR A 214 14.92 13.77 -4.75
CA THR A 214 15.93 13.71 -3.68
C THR A 214 17.03 14.76 -3.87
N GLY A 215 17.55 14.92 -5.09
CA GLY A 215 18.60 15.89 -5.39
C GLY A 215 18.20 17.34 -5.05
N VAL A 216 17.05 17.82 -5.54
CA VAL A 216 16.60 19.20 -5.29
C VAL A 216 16.16 19.39 -3.83
N ILE A 217 15.53 18.39 -3.21
CA ILE A 217 15.10 18.44 -1.81
C ILE A 217 16.32 18.50 -0.88
N SER A 218 17.31 17.63 -1.06
CA SER A 218 18.56 17.64 -0.29
C SER A 218 19.30 18.97 -0.46
N TYR A 219 19.36 19.51 -1.68
CA TYR A 219 20.01 20.80 -1.95
C TYR A 219 19.34 21.96 -1.19
N VAL A 220 18.01 21.96 -1.07
CA VAL A 220 17.28 23.01 -0.35
C VAL A 220 17.35 22.83 1.16
N MET A 221 17.21 21.59 1.66
CA MET A 221 17.20 21.28 3.09
C MET A 221 18.60 21.34 3.71
N GLY A 222 19.64 21.00 2.96
CA GLY A 222 21.02 20.89 3.43
C GLY A 222 21.43 19.45 3.77
N GLU A 223 22.74 19.22 3.82
CA GLU A 223 23.33 17.87 4.01
C GLU A 223 23.09 17.28 5.41
N ASP A 224 22.79 18.13 6.39
CA ASP A 224 22.50 17.70 7.77
C ASP A 224 21.11 17.08 7.94
N VAL A 225 20.25 17.16 6.92
CA VAL A 225 18.89 16.65 6.94
C VAL A 225 18.81 15.27 6.31
N THR A 226 18.35 14.29 7.08
CA THR A 226 18.16 12.92 6.60
C THR A 226 16.86 12.81 5.82
N LEU A 227 16.92 12.37 4.56
CA LEU A 227 15.72 12.06 3.79
C LEU A 227 15.33 10.59 3.95
N VAL A 228 14.05 10.34 4.22
CA VAL A 228 13.49 8.99 4.40
C VAL A 228 12.60 8.65 3.21
N SER A 229 13.06 7.70 2.40
CA SER A 229 12.30 7.15 1.27
C SER A 229 11.27 6.13 1.76
N SER A 230 10.00 6.35 1.43
CA SER A 230 8.94 5.37 1.74
C SER A 230 9.14 4.06 0.97
N ALA A 231 9.74 4.09 -0.23
CA ALA A 231 9.93 2.92 -1.08
C ALA A 231 10.89 1.89 -0.47
N GLU A 232 12.06 2.35 -0.01
CA GLU A 232 13.10 1.48 0.54
C GLU A 232 12.65 0.79 1.84
N GLU A 233 12.01 1.53 2.73
CA GLU A 233 11.55 1.01 4.01
C GLU A 233 10.37 0.04 3.84
N THR A 234 9.50 0.29 2.85
CA THR A 234 8.40 -0.62 2.50
C THR A 234 8.93 -1.94 1.96
N ALA A 235 9.94 -1.92 1.08
CA ALA A 235 10.55 -3.14 0.56
C ALA A 235 11.17 -4.01 1.68
N LYS A 236 11.83 -3.39 2.68
CA LYS A 236 12.34 -4.10 3.87
C LYS A 236 11.21 -4.77 4.67
N ASP A 237 10.06 -4.12 4.76
CA ASP A 237 8.89 -4.67 5.44
C ASP A 237 8.22 -5.80 4.67
N VAL A 238 8.15 -5.70 3.33
CA VAL A 238 7.72 -6.80 2.47
C VAL A 238 8.63 -8.01 2.69
N TYR A 239 9.96 -7.81 2.67
CA TYR A 239 10.93 -8.88 2.96
C TYR A 239 10.65 -9.56 4.31
N ARG A 240 10.51 -8.77 5.38
CA ARG A 240 10.20 -9.30 6.73
C ARG A 240 8.88 -10.05 6.77
N ALA A 241 7.86 -9.55 6.09
CA ALA A 241 6.54 -10.16 6.05
C ALA A 241 6.56 -11.52 5.33
N LEU A 242 7.32 -11.65 4.25
CA LEU A 242 7.50 -12.92 3.56
C LEU A 242 8.28 -13.92 4.43
N ALA A 243 9.44 -13.50 4.93
CA ALA A 243 10.34 -14.36 5.72
C ALA A 243 9.72 -14.86 7.02
N SER A 244 9.00 -14.00 7.75
CA SER A 244 8.35 -14.39 9.00
C SER A 244 7.15 -15.33 8.82
N ARG A 245 6.65 -15.47 7.59
CA ARG A 245 5.45 -16.25 7.27
C ARG A 245 5.74 -17.45 6.36
N GLY A 246 6.99 -17.66 5.95
CA GLY A 246 7.36 -18.71 5.01
C GLY A 246 6.69 -18.55 3.64
N LEU A 247 6.50 -17.31 3.20
CA LEU A 247 5.83 -16.98 1.93
C LEU A 247 6.81 -16.71 0.78
N GLU A 248 8.11 -16.90 0.99
CA GLU A 248 9.12 -16.70 -0.06
C GLU A 248 8.91 -17.64 -1.23
N ARG A 249 9.16 -17.13 -2.44
CA ARG A 249 9.18 -17.96 -3.64
C ARG A 249 10.44 -18.85 -3.65
N ALA A 250 10.23 -20.16 -3.66
CA ALA A 250 11.31 -21.17 -3.70
C ALA A 250 11.64 -21.68 -5.12
N ASP A 251 10.86 -21.28 -6.13
CA ASP A 251 11.03 -21.73 -7.52
C ASP A 251 12.25 -21.05 -8.18
N ALA A 252 13.07 -21.87 -8.85
CA ALA A 252 14.28 -21.44 -9.55
C ALA A 252 14.01 -20.81 -10.93
N SER A 253 12.79 -20.91 -11.46
CA SER A 253 12.41 -20.26 -12.71
C SER A 253 12.40 -18.73 -12.55
N ALA A 254 12.61 -18.01 -13.66
CA ALA A 254 12.60 -16.55 -13.64
C ALA A 254 11.26 -16.00 -13.13
N PRO A 255 11.25 -14.97 -12.26
CA PRO A 255 10.01 -14.36 -11.81
C PRO A 255 9.31 -13.65 -12.97
N SER A 256 7.99 -13.49 -12.84
CA SER A 256 7.20 -12.70 -13.78
C SER A 256 6.85 -11.35 -13.18
N HIS A 257 7.13 -10.26 -13.89
CA HIS A 257 6.71 -8.91 -13.50
C HIS A 257 5.63 -8.42 -14.47
N ASN A 258 4.41 -8.25 -13.97
CA ASN A 258 3.26 -7.82 -14.75
C ASN A 258 2.83 -6.44 -14.30
N PHE A 259 2.79 -5.49 -15.24
CA PHE A 259 2.38 -4.11 -15.00
C PHE A 259 1.07 -3.80 -15.72
N ILE A 260 0.08 -3.35 -14.96
CA ILE A 260 -1.28 -3.11 -15.41
C ILE A 260 -1.67 -1.66 -15.11
N ALA A 261 -2.34 -1.03 -16.08
CA ALA A 261 -2.94 0.30 -15.93
C ALA A 261 -4.45 0.25 -16.19
N THR A 262 -5.25 0.90 -15.34
CA THR A 262 -6.72 1.00 -15.53
C THR A 262 -7.10 2.03 -16.60
N GLY A 263 -6.22 3.01 -16.86
CA GLY A 263 -6.37 4.02 -17.92
C GLY A 263 -5.40 3.76 -19.08
N ASP A 264 -4.82 4.83 -19.64
CA ASP A 264 -3.92 4.75 -20.81
C ASP A 264 -2.61 4.00 -20.49
N ALA A 265 -2.48 2.78 -21.03
CA ALA A 265 -1.28 1.96 -20.87
C ALA A 265 -0.06 2.47 -21.64
N ALA A 266 -0.24 3.17 -22.75
CA ALA A 266 0.89 3.70 -23.55
C ALA A 266 1.55 4.87 -22.82
N GLN A 267 0.75 5.77 -22.24
CA GLN A 267 1.26 6.84 -21.38
C GLN A 267 1.96 6.25 -20.14
N PHE A 268 1.36 5.23 -19.52
CA PHE A 268 1.97 4.53 -18.40
C PHE A 268 3.33 3.93 -18.79
N GLU A 269 3.44 3.24 -19.94
CA GLU A 269 4.70 2.63 -20.39
C GLU A 269 5.81 3.67 -20.58
N HIS A 270 5.49 4.80 -21.20
CA HIS A 270 6.45 5.88 -21.39
C HIS A 270 7.01 6.40 -20.07
N LEU A 271 6.13 6.66 -19.10
CA LEU A 271 6.51 7.11 -17.76
C LEU A 271 7.25 6.00 -17.00
N ALA A 272 6.80 4.76 -17.08
CA ALA A 272 7.34 3.63 -16.32
C ALA A 272 8.83 3.38 -16.60
N ARG A 273 9.27 3.53 -17.85
CA ARG A 273 10.70 3.44 -18.21
C ARG A 273 11.58 4.45 -17.46
N ARG A 274 11.02 5.59 -17.05
CA ARG A 274 11.71 6.60 -16.24
C ARG A 274 11.85 6.19 -14.77
N PHE A 275 10.85 5.48 -14.21
CA PHE A 275 10.83 5.08 -12.80
C PHE A 275 11.54 3.74 -12.53
N LEU A 276 11.54 2.80 -13.49
CA LEU A 276 12.02 1.42 -13.30
C LEU A 276 13.24 1.03 -14.16
N GLY A 277 13.67 1.85 -15.12
CA GLY A 277 14.73 1.46 -16.05
C GLY A 277 14.35 0.21 -16.89
N PRO A 278 15.30 -0.68 -17.24
CA PRO A 278 15.08 -1.78 -18.19
C PRO A 278 14.12 -2.91 -17.74
N GLU A 279 13.56 -2.86 -16.53
CA GLU A 279 12.67 -3.92 -16.00
C GLU A 279 11.25 -3.91 -16.61
N VAL A 280 10.79 -2.76 -17.12
CA VAL A 280 9.47 -2.67 -17.73
C VAL A 280 9.59 -3.00 -19.22
N LEU A 281 9.40 -4.27 -19.54
CA LEU A 281 9.42 -4.76 -20.92
C LEU A 281 8.14 -4.43 -21.69
N SER A 282 6.99 -4.41 -21.01
CA SER A 282 5.68 -4.05 -21.60
C SER A 282 4.66 -3.71 -20.50
N VAL A 283 3.66 -2.90 -20.83
CA VAL A 283 2.54 -2.53 -19.94
C VAL A 283 1.24 -2.89 -20.64
N ARG A 284 0.27 -3.46 -19.91
CA ARG A 284 -1.03 -3.85 -20.46
C ARG A 284 -2.18 -3.04 -19.86
N HIS A 285 -3.11 -2.63 -20.71
CA HIS A 285 -4.39 -2.09 -20.28
C HIS A 285 -5.38 -3.23 -20.01
N VAL A 286 -6.16 -3.13 -18.94
CA VAL A 286 -7.25 -4.06 -18.63
C VAL A 286 -8.44 -3.32 -18.03
N ASP A 287 -9.66 -3.74 -18.37
CA ASP A 287 -10.87 -3.22 -17.73
C ASP A 287 -11.04 -3.79 -16.31
N HIS A 288 -10.66 -5.06 -16.11
CA HIS A 288 -10.70 -5.75 -14.81
C HIS A 288 -9.48 -6.69 -14.64
N VAL A 289 -8.71 -6.49 -13.57
CA VAL A 289 -7.52 -7.28 -13.25
C VAL A 289 -7.89 -8.73 -12.93
N ALA A 290 -8.97 -8.91 -12.16
CA ALA A 290 -9.48 -10.22 -11.75
C ALA A 290 -9.97 -11.07 -12.93
N ALA A 291 -10.41 -10.44 -14.03
CA ALA A 291 -10.86 -11.15 -15.23
C ALA A 291 -9.70 -11.82 -15.98
N GLN A 292 -8.49 -11.25 -15.90
CA GLN A 292 -7.32 -11.79 -16.58
C GLN A 292 -6.54 -12.80 -15.73
N TYR A 293 -6.63 -12.71 -14.41
CA TYR A 293 -5.98 -13.63 -13.46
C TYR A 293 -6.97 -14.21 -12.45
N PRO A 294 -8.08 -14.86 -12.85
CA PRO A 294 -9.12 -15.25 -11.91
C PRO A 294 -8.62 -16.35 -10.96
N THR A 295 -8.61 -16.06 -9.66
CA THR A 295 -8.34 -17.08 -8.64
C THR A 295 -9.52 -17.32 -7.70
N GLY A 296 -10.55 -16.46 -7.71
CA GLY A 296 -11.75 -16.58 -6.88
C GLY A 296 -11.48 -16.40 -5.38
N SER A 297 -10.42 -15.64 -5.04
CA SER A 297 -9.98 -15.46 -3.66
C SER A 297 -10.95 -14.59 -2.85
N LEU A 298 -11.78 -13.77 -3.51
CA LEU A 298 -12.89 -13.06 -2.88
C LEU A 298 -14.20 -13.79 -3.17
N ALA A 299 -14.99 -14.07 -2.12
CA ALA A 299 -16.35 -14.54 -2.29
C ALA A 299 -17.20 -13.40 -2.89
N ARG A 300 -17.43 -13.46 -4.21
CA ARG A 300 -18.43 -12.58 -4.85
C ARG A 300 -19.81 -12.99 -4.36
N ILE A 301 -20.57 -12.04 -3.86
CA ILE A 301 -22.02 -12.24 -3.73
C ILE A 301 -22.56 -12.28 -5.15
N THR A 302 -22.85 -13.48 -5.66
CA THR A 302 -23.40 -13.62 -7.01
C THR A 302 -24.89 -13.26 -7.00
N PRO A 303 -25.47 -12.86 -8.15
CA PRO A 303 -26.92 -12.72 -8.29
C PRO A 303 -27.69 -13.98 -7.84
N GLU A 304 -27.13 -15.18 -8.04
CA GLU A 304 -27.73 -16.42 -7.55
C GLU A 304 -27.69 -16.53 -6.01
N MET A 305 -26.62 -16.06 -5.36
CA MET A 305 -26.53 -16.02 -3.90
C MET A 305 -27.51 -15.02 -3.28
N ILE A 306 -27.74 -13.88 -3.94
CA ILE A 306 -28.78 -12.90 -3.54
C ILE A 306 -30.17 -13.52 -3.71
N ALA A 307 -30.43 -14.17 -4.85
CA ALA A 307 -31.70 -14.84 -5.11
C ALA A 307 -31.97 -15.97 -4.11
N ALA A 308 -30.95 -16.75 -3.74
CA ALA A 308 -31.06 -17.81 -2.74
C ALA A 308 -31.33 -17.26 -1.32
N ALA A 309 -30.69 -16.16 -0.93
CA ALA A 309 -30.94 -15.49 0.33
C ALA A 309 -32.35 -14.89 0.41
N GLN A 310 -32.85 -14.34 -0.71
CA GLN A 310 -34.22 -13.83 -0.83
C GLN A 310 -35.26 -14.95 -0.82
N ALA A 311 -34.98 -16.08 -1.45
CA ALA A 311 -35.85 -17.27 -1.41
C ALA A 311 -35.93 -17.90 0.00
N GLY A 312 -34.89 -17.75 0.82
CA GLY A 312 -34.87 -18.17 2.23
C GLY A 312 -35.65 -17.28 3.19
N ALA A 313 -36.07 -16.08 2.76
CA ALA A 313 -36.78 -15.10 3.61
C ALA A 313 -38.20 -15.54 4.03
N GLY A 314 -38.74 -16.62 3.45
CA GLY A 314 -40.03 -17.22 3.81
C GLY A 314 -39.96 -18.26 4.94
N ARG A 315 -38.77 -18.60 5.47
CA ARG A 315 -38.67 -19.48 6.64
C ARG A 315 -38.93 -18.69 7.93
N PRO A 316 -39.82 -19.16 8.83
CA PRO A 316 -40.07 -18.46 10.08
C PRO A 316 -38.77 -18.37 10.87
N ARG A 317 -38.32 -17.14 11.13
CA ARG A 317 -37.19 -16.89 12.02
C ARG A 317 -37.64 -17.21 13.44
N ILE A 318 -37.21 -18.35 13.98
CA ILE A 318 -37.38 -18.64 15.40
C ILE A 318 -36.42 -17.71 16.15
N SER A 319 -36.97 -16.67 16.77
CA SER A 319 -36.24 -15.83 17.71
C SER A 319 -36.00 -16.65 18.98
N ASN A 320 -34.73 -16.90 19.31
CA ASN A 320 -34.35 -17.55 20.58
C ASN A 320 -34.23 -16.54 21.74
N PHE A 321 -34.77 -15.33 21.60
CA PHE A 321 -34.84 -14.39 22.72
C PHE A 321 -35.98 -14.77 23.67
N VAL A 322 -35.58 -15.24 24.85
CA VAL A 322 -36.42 -15.51 26.01
C VAL A 322 -37.18 -14.24 26.39
N GLY A 323 -38.51 -14.26 26.24
CA GLY A 323 -39.43 -13.25 26.76
C GLY A 323 -40.44 -13.91 27.68
N GLY A 324 -40.22 -13.78 28.98
CA GLY A 324 -41.19 -14.07 30.05
C GLY A 324 -40.92 -13.16 31.26
N PRO A 325 -41.89 -13.00 32.17
CA PRO A 325 -42.94 -11.99 32.04
C PRO A 325 -42.88 -10.94 33.16
N ALA A 326 -43.30 -9.71 32.86
CA ALA A 326 -43.68 -8.71 33.87
C ALA A 326 -44.91 -7.97 33.31
N GLY A 327 -46.09 -8.02 33.92
CA GLY A 327 -46.35 -7.85 35.35
C GLY A 327 -46.57 -6.37 35.60
N GLY A 328 -47.82 -5.91 35.49
CA GLY A 328 -48.19 -4.51 35.70
C GLY A 328 -49.69 -4.27 35.57
N GLY A 329 -50.42 -4.57 36.65
CA GLY A 329 -51.76 -4.01 36.86
C GLY A 329 -51.69 -2.51 37.18
N PRO A 330 -52.78 -1.75 37.03
CA PRO A 330 -52.76 -0.30 37.06
C PRO A 330 -52.85 0.25 38.49
N LEU A 331 -52.18 1.37 38.73
CA LEU A 331 -52.32 2.20 39.92
C LEU A 331 -53.63 3.03 39.84
N LEU A 332 -54.50 2.81 40.82
CA LEU A 332 -55.20 3.85 41.58
C LEU A 332 -54.77 3.69 43.04
#